data_AF-A0A8V5G4S0-F1
#
_entry.id   AF-A0A8V5G4S0-F1
#
_cell.length_a   1.000
_cell.length_b   1.000
_cell.length_c   1.000
_cell.angle_alpha   90.00
_cell.angle_beta   90.00
_cell.angle_gamma   90.00
#
_symmetry.space_group_name_H-M   'P 1'
#
loop_
_entity.id
_entity.type
_entity.pdbx_description
1 polymer ?
#
loop_
_entity_poly.entity_id
_entity_poly.type
_entity_poly.pdbx_seq_one_letter_code
_entity_poly.pdbx_strand_id
1 'polypeptide(L)'
;CRTLHLDHQTILRAWAVKDFAPNCPLYVQILKPENKFHIKFADHVVCEEEFKYAMLALNCICPATSTLITLLVHTSRGQESQQSSEQWQKMYGRCSGNEVHHINLEESTFFAEYEGKSFTYASFHAHKKFGVCLIGVRKEDNKNILLNPGPQYIMSSTDTCFYINITKEENSAFKKQEKQRKKHESKLYYHGTSRLPVHSIIASMGSVAIDLQDTGCRTSSGPTLALPSEGGREGRRPSIAPVLEVADSSSLQTCDLLSDQSEDETTPSDEEVCAGLEYAKGYPPYSPYIGSSPTFCHLLHEKVPFCCLRLDKGCQHNYYEDAKAYGFKNKLIIVAAETAGNGLYNFIVPLRAYYRPKKELNPIVLLLDNP
;
A
#
# COMPACT_ATOMS: atom_id res chain seq x y z
N CYS A 1 9.54 25.11 -10.20
CA CYS A 1 10.93 25.26 -9.70
C CYS A 1 11.13 24.87 -8.23
N ARG A 2 10.28 25.28 -7.27
CA ARG A 2 10.52 24.97 -5.83
C ARG A 2 10.46 23.47 -5.50
N THR A 3 9.52 22.72 -6.07
CA THR A 3 9.36 21.28 -5.84
C THR A 3 10.55 20.46 -6.35
N LEU A 4 11.10 20.78 -7.52
CA LEU A 4 12.28 20.12 -8.07
C LEU A 4 13.52 20.28 -7.16
N HIS A 5 13.69 21.48 -6.59
CA HIS A 5 14.81 21.74 -5.67
C HIS A 5 14.70 20.91 -4.38
N LEU A 6 13.48 20.70 -3.89
CA LEU A 6 13.23 19.88 -2.70
C LEU A 6 13.59 18.40 -2.95
N ASP A 7 13.18 17.83 -4.07
CA ASP A 7 13.51 16.44 -4.41
C ASP A 7 15.03 16.24 -4.53
N HIS A 8 15.74 17.13 -5.22
CA HIS A 8 17.19 17.05 -5.34
C HIS A 8 17.88 17.10 -3.97
N GLN A 9 17.40 17.96 -3.06
CA GLN A 9 17.94 18.03 -1.71
C GLN A 9 17.68 16.73 -0.93
N THR A 10 16.49 16.14 -1.06
CA THR A 10 16.16 14.87 -0.42
C THR A 10 17.01 13.73 -0.96
N ILE A 11 17.26 13.67 -2.27
CA ILE A 11 18.17 12.69 -2.88
C ILE A 11 19.57 12.82 -2.29
N LEU A 12 20.15 14.03 -2.28
CA LEU A 12 21.50 14.24 -1.73
C LEU A 12 21.60 13.85 -0.25
N ARG A 13 20.55 14.12 0.55
CA ARG A 13 20.49 13.68 1.95
C ARG A 13 20.44 12.17 2.08
N ALA A 14 19.64 11.49 1.25
CA ALA A 14 19.55 10.04 1.25
C ALA A 14 20.90 9.38 0.93
N TRP A 15 21.64 9.93 -0.02
CA TRP A 15 22.99 9.46 -0.37
C TRP A 15 23.97 9.68 0.79
N ALA A 16 24.00 10.88 1.38
CA ALA A 16 24.87 11.17 2.51
C ALA A 16 24.62 10.26 3.72
N VAL A 17 23.35 9.94 4.01
CA VAL A 17 23.00 9.00 5.10
C VAL A 17 23.45 7.58 4.75
N LYS A 18 23.26 7.13 3.50
CA LYS A 18 23.65 5.78 3.08
C LYS A 18 25.17 5.58 3.10
N ASP A 19 25.92 6.60 2.68
CA ASP A 19 27.38 6.58 2.70
C ASP A 19 27.93 6.55 4.14
N PHE A 20 27.31 7.30 5.05
CA PHE A 20 27.73 7.37 6.45
C PHE A 20 27.32 6.12 7.26
N ALA A 21 26.10 5.62 7.06
CA ALA A 21 25.52 4.53 7.84
C ALA A 21 24.77 3.53 6.92
N PRO A 22 25.48 2.62 6.24
CA PRO A 22 24.89 1.76 5.22
C PRO A 22 23.92 0.71 5.77
N ASN A 23 24.05 0.33 7.04
CA ASN A 23 23.24 -0.71 7.69
C ASN A 23 21.92 -0.17 8.28
N CYS A 24 21.73 1.15 8.32
CA CYS A 24 20.51 1.74 8.85
C CYS A 24 19.38 1.66 7.80
N PRO A 25 18.15 1.23 8.17
CA PRO A 25 17.03 1.21 7.25
C PRO A 25 16.64 2.64 6.87
N LEU A 26 16.55 2.90 5.56
CA LEU A 26 16.33 4.23 5.01
C LEU A 26 14.90 4.36 4.47
N TYR A 27 14.16 5.29 5.07
CA TYR A 27 12.80 5.67 4.67
C TYR A 27 12.83 7.05 4.01
N VAL A 28 12.35 7.15 2.78
CA VAL A 28 12.43 8.39 1.99
C VAL A 28 11.08 8.72 1.36
N GLN A 29 10.68 9.98 1.46
CA GLN A 29 9.55 10.55 0.73
C GLN A 29 10.07 11.40 -0.43
N ILE A 30 9.47 11.27 -1.60
CA ILE A 30 9.79 12.07 -2.79
C ILE A 30 8.53 12.59 -3.44
N LEU A 31 8.60 13.78 -4.04
CA LEU A 31 7.44 14.42 -4.63
C LEU A 31 7.18 13.88 -6.04
N LYS A 32 8.17 14.03 -6.94
CA LYS A 32 8.02 13.66 -8.35
C LYS A 32 8.38 12.20 -8.63
N PRO A 33 7.66 11.53 -9.54
CA PRO A 33 7.94 10.15 -9.92
C PRO A 33 9.29 9.98 -10.63
N GLU A 34 9.71 10.98 -11.42
CA GLU A 34 10.98 10.97 -12.15
C GLU A 34 12.20 10.75 -11.25
N ASN A 35 12.13 11.34 -10.06
CA ASN A 35 13.24 11.36 -9.12
C ASN A 35 13.33 10.07 -8.29
N LYS A 36 12.27 9.24 -8.30
CA LYS A 36 12.18 7.98 -7.54
C LYS A 36 13.32 7.01 -7.89
N PHE A 37 13.76 7.01 -9.15
CA PHE A 37 14.84 6.13 -9.60
C PHE A 37 16.15 6.37 -8.84
N HIS A 38 16.47 7.62 -8.50
CA HIS A 38 17.73 7.98 -7.82
C HIS A 38 17.84 7.50 -6.38
N ILE A 39 16.73 7.09 -5.76
CA ILE A 39 16.66 6.62 -4.36
C ILE A 39 16.15 5.18 -4.27
N LYS A 40 16.20 4.41 -5.37
CA LYS A 40 15.75 3.01 -5.41
C LYS A 40 16.54 2.08 -4.47
N PHE A 41 17.73 2.51 -4.02
CA PHE A 41 18.54 1.78 -3.04
C PHE A 41 18.02 1.91 -1.59
N ALA A 42 17.11 2.85 -1.32
CA ALA A 42 16.51 2.98 0.00
C ALA A 42 15.53 1.82 0.26
N ASP A 43 15.39 1.41 1.52
CA ASP A 43 14.56 0.27 1.90
C ASP A 43 13.07 0.53 1.64
N HIS A 44 12.61 1.77 1.89
CA HIS A 44 11.22 2.17 1.68
C HIS A 44 11.14 3.57 1.06
N VAL A 45 10.47 3.67 -0.09
CA VAL A 45 10.28 4.93 -0.83
C VAL A 45 8.80 5.19 -1.06
N VAL A 46 8.33 6.37 -0.64
CA VAL A 46 6.97 6.85 -0.89
C VAL A 46 7.02 8.00 -1.89
N CYS A 47 6.37 7.84 -3.03
CA CYS A 47 6.22 8.90 -4.03
C CYS A 47 4.84 9.55 -3.93
N GLU A 48 4.83 10.86 -3.65
CA GLU A 48 3.60 11.60 -3.39
C GLU A 48 2.72 11.75 -4.63
N GLU A 49 3.30 12.16 -5.78
CA GLU A 49 2.52 12.33 -7.01
C GLU A 49 1.95 10.99 -7.52
N GLU A 50 2.72 9.89 -7.47
CA GLU A 50 2.20 8.56 -7.85
C GLU A 50 0.97 8.19 -7.04
N PHE A 51 1.07 8.33 -5.71
CA PHE A 51 0.00 7.95 -4.79
C PHE A 51 -1.21 8.88 -4.93
N LYS A 52 -0.98 10.20 -5.00
CA LYS A 52 -2.03 11.21 -5.18
C LYS A 52 -2.84 10.97 -6.44
N TYR A 53 -2.18 10.82 -7.59
CA TYR A 53 -2.88 10.64 -8.86
C TYR A 53 -3.55 9.27 -8.98
N ALA A 54 -2.94 8.21 -8.44
CA ALA A 54 -3.57 6.89 -8.39
C ALA A 54 -4.85 6.91 -7.53
N MET A 55 -4.84 7.56 -6.37
CA MET A 55 -6.04 7.69 -5.52
C MET A 55 -7.16 8.46 -6.21
N LEU A 56 -6.84 9.58 -6.86
CA LEU A 56 -7.83 10.38 -7.59
C LEU A 56 -8.44 9.59 -8.76
N ALA A 57 -7.63 8.81 -9.46
CA ALA A 57 -8.11 7.96 -10.54
C ALA A 57 -9.04 6.85 -10.01
N LEU A 58 -8.65 6.17 -8.93
CA LEU A 58 -9.48 5.15 -8.31
C LEU A 58 -10.80 5.72 -7.77
N ASN A 59 -10.84 6.98 -7.33
CA ASN A 59 -12.08 7.65 -6.93
C ASN A 59 -13.06 7.84 -8.09
N CYS A 60 -12.60 7.90 -9.35
CA CYS A 60 -13.46 7.93 -10.53
C CYS A 60 -14.07 6.55 -10.84
N ILE A 61 -13.51 5.48 -10.28
CA ILE A 61 -13.96 4.10 -10.44
C ILE A 61 -14.88 3.71 -9.28
N CYS A 62 -14.34 3.79 -8.07
CA CYS A 62 -15.01 3.42 -6.83
C CYS A 62 -15.13 4.66 -5.93
N PRO A 63 -16.32 4.95 -5.38
CA PRO A 63 -16.52 6.13 -4.56
C PRO A 63 -15.64 6.11 -3.31
N ALA A 64 -15.04 7.26 -2.99
CA ALA A 64 -14.29 7.50 -1.75
C ALA A 64 -13.18 6.47 -1.44
N THR A 65 -12.53 5.92 -2.46
CA THR A 65 -11.37 5.02 -2.30
C THR A 65 -10.24 5.69 -1.51
N SER A 66 -10.02 6.99 -1.74
CA SER A 66 -9.06 7.78 -0.97
C SER A 66 -9.34 7.76 0.54
N THR A 67 -10.62 7.85 0.93
CA THR A 67 -11.03 7.81 2.34
C THR A 67 -10.76 6.43 2.93
N LEU A 68 -11.12 5.36 2.21
CA LEU A 68 -10.86 3.98 2.64
C LEU A 68 -9.37 3.76 2.95
N ILE A 69 -8.48 4.10 2.01
CA ILE A 69 -7.04 3.91 2.20
C ILE A 69 -6.49 4.80 3.31
N THR A 70 -6.97 6.04 3.43
CA THR A 70 -6.54 6.96 4.50
C THR A 70 -6.88 6.40 5.88
N LEU A 71 -8.10 5.87 6.07
CA LEU A 71 -8.52 5.27 7.33
C LEU A 71 -7.72 4.00 7.65
N LEU A 72 -7.41 3.16 6.65
CA LEU A 72 -6.61 1.94 6.87
C LEU A 72 -5.16 2.21 7.26
N VAL A 73 -4.58 3.33 6.81
CA VAL A 73 -3.21 3.74 7.14
C VAL A 73 -3.16 4.50 8.47
N HIS A 74 -4.26 5.16 8.87
CA HIS A 74 -4.38 5.83 10.16
C HIS A 74 -4.73 4.85 11.27
N THR A 75 -3.79 4.63 12.18
CA THR A 75 -4.04 3.77 13.35
C THR A 75 -4.96 4.45 14.36
N SER A 76 -6.15 3.87 14.59
CA SER A 76 -7.12 4.37 15.57
C SER A 76 -7.75 3.23 16.36
N ARG A 77 -8.22 3.50 17.58
CA ARG A 77 -8.80 2.46 18.46
C ARG A 77 -10.31 2.24 18.25
N GLY A 78 -10.90 2.87 17.23
CA GLY A 78 -12.34 2.79 16.97
C GLY A 78 -13.22 3.46 18.05
N GLN A 79 -12.67 4.43 18.79
CA GLN A 79 -13.37 5.14 19.88
C GLN A 79 -13.81 6.57 19.52
N GLU A 80 -13.51 7.01 18.30
CA GLU A 80 -13.60 8.41 17.85
C GLU A 80 -15.03 8.98 17.86
N SER A 81 -16.05 8.12 17.85
CA SER A 81 -17.47 8.52 17.75
C SER A 81 -18.37 7.94 18.83
N GLN A 82 -17.82 7.46 19.95
CA GLN A 82 -18.66 6.90 21.02
C GLN A 82 -19.59 7.92 21.68
N GLN A 83 -19.24 9.21 21.61
CA GLN A 83 -20.01 10.32 22.18
C GLN A 83 -21.05 10.91 21.23
N SER A 84 -21.07 10.53 19.95
CA SER A 84 -22.04 11.09 18.99
C SER A 84 -23.44 10.57 19.29
N SER A 85 -24.48 11.37 19.01
CA SER A 85 -25.88 10.91 19.11
C SER A 85 -26.29 10.07 17.90
N GLU A 86 -25.73 10.36 16.73
CA GLU A 86 -26.13 9.77 15.44
C GLU A 86 -25.57 8.36 15.23
N GLN A 87 -26.43 7.46 14.73
CA GLN A 87 -26.11 6.03 14.55
C GLN A 87 -25.01 5.78 13.51
N TRP A 88 -25.03 6.51 12.38
CA TRP A 88 -24.04 6.32 11.33
C TRP A 88 -22.64 6.79 11.78
N GLN A 89 -22.56 7.86 12.57
CA GLN A 89 -21.29 8.37 13.12
C GLN A 89 -20.68 7.35 14.08
N LYS A 90 -21.49 6.73 14.96
CA LYS A 90 -21.04 5.65 15.85
C LYS A 90 -20.45 4.48 15.07
N MET A 91 -21.15 4.01 14.03
CA MET A 91 -20.65 2.92 13.20
C MET A 91 -19.40 3.32 12.41
N TYR A 92 -19.38 4.53 11.84
CA TYR A 92 -18.24 5.05 11.09
C TYR A 92 -16.98 5.12 11.96
N GLY A 93 -17.03 5.77 13.12
CA GLY A 93 -15.87 5.86 14.00
C GLY A 93 -15.47 4.53 14.63
N ARG A 94 -16.38 3.55 14.76
CA ARG A 94 -16.02 2.17 15.11
C ARG A 94 -15.22 1.50 14.00
N CYS A 95 -15.70 1.58 12.75
CA CYS A 95 -15.04 0.97 11.59
C CYS A 95 -13.79 1.72 11.14
N SER A 96 -13.63 3.00 11.52
CA SER A 96 -12.41 3.82 11.36
C SER A 96 -11.20 3.17 12.06
N GLY A 97 -11.44 2.37 13.11
CA GLY A 97 -10.38 1.64 13.81
C GLY A 97 -9.87 0.39 13.11
N ASN A 98 -10.36 0.07 11.91
CA ASN A 98 -9.86 -1.09 11.17
C ASN A 98 -8.46 -0.82 10.63
N GLU A 99 -7.55 -1.74 10.92
CA GLU A 99 -6.15 -1.67 10.50
C GLU A 99 -5.77 -2.93 9.71
N VAL A 100 -4.78 -2.79 8.83
CA VAL A 100 -4.20 -3.94 8.12
C VAL A 100 -3.13 -4.58 9.00
N HIS A 101 -3.25 -5.89 9.22
CA HIS A 101 -2.32 -6.69 9.98
C HIS A 101 -1.82 -7.87 9.15
N HIS A 102 -0.71 -8.46 9.60
CA HIS A 102 -0.17 -9.69 9.03
C HIS A 102 0.12 -10.71 10.14
N ILE A 103 -0.02 -11.99 9.83
CA ILE A 103 0.31 -13.11 10.72
C ILE A 103 0.66 -14.35 9.91
N ASN A 104 1.52 -15.22 10.41
CA ASN A 104 1.75 -16.53 9.82
C ASN A 104 0.54 -17.44 10.08
N LEU A 105 0.20 -18.28 9.09
CA LEU A 105 -0.99 -19.15 9.17
C LEU A 105 -0.91 -20.10 10.38
N GLU A 106 0.24 -20.73 10.60
CA GLU A 106 0.48 -21.65 11.71
C GLU A 106 0.30 -21.03 13.10
N GLU A 107 0.61 -19.74 13.24
CA GLU A 107 0.52 -19.01 14.53
C GLU A 107 -0.87 -18.41 14.78
N SER A 108 -1.74 -18.45 13.77
CA SER A 108 -3.04 -17.81 13.79
C SER A 108 -4.13 -18.73 14.34
N THR A 109 -4.77 -18.26 15.41
CA THR A 109 -6.02 -18.83 15.92
C THR A 109 -7.21 -18.60 14.98
N PHE A 110 -7.13 -17.60 14.10
CA PHE A 110 -8.19 -17.31 13.14
C PHE A 110 -8.13 -18.24 11.94
N PHE A 111 -6.92 -18.54 11.46
CA PHE A 111 -6.72 -19.17 10.17
C PHE A 111 -6.10 -20.57 10.21
N ALA A 112 -5.49 -21.01 11.33
CA ALA A 112 -4.85 -22.33 11.42
C ALA A 112 -5.81 -23.50 11.10
N GLU A 113 -7.10 -23.37 11.42
CA GLU A 113 -8.12 -24.39 11.08
C GLU A 113 -8.35 -24.54 9.56
N TYR A 114 -7.87 -23.60 8.75
CA TYR A 114 -8.07 -23.56 7.29
C TYR A 114 -6.82 -23.91 6.50
N GLU A 115 -5.79 -24.48 7.14
CA GLU A 115 -4.65 -25.06 6.43
C GLU A 115 -5.13 -26.12 5.41
N GLY A 116 -4.59 -26.07 4.19
CA GLY A 116 -4.99 -26.97 3.10
C GLY A 116 -6.35 -26.65 2.49
N LYS A 117 -7.00 -25.54 2.87
CA LYS A 117 -8.21 -25.02 2.22
C LYS A 117 -7.89 -23.89 1.26
N SER A 118 -8.84 -23.57 0.39
CA SER A 118 -8.71 -22.43 -0.51
C SER A 118 -8.78 -21.11 0.24
N PHE A 119 -8.11 -20.09 -0.29
CA PHE A 119 -8.15 -18.73 0.24
C PHE A 119 -9.57 -18.18 0.39
N THR A 120 -10.41 -18.41 -0.64
CA THR A 120 -11.80 -17.95 -0.66
C THR A 120 -12.64 -18.59 0.44
N TYR A 121 -12.42 -19.89 0.70
CA TYR A 121 -13.08 -20.61 1.78
C TYR A 121 -12.69 -20.05 3.15
N ALA A 122 -11.38 -19.87 3.39
CA ALA A 122 -10.87 -19.33 4.64
C ALA A 122 -11.39 -17.90 4.89
N SER A 123 -11.41 -17.05 3.87
CA SER A 123 -11.90 -15.66 3.99
C SER A 123 -13.38 -15.60 4.42
N PHE A 124 -14.24 -16.41 3.80
CA PHE A 124 -15.67 -16.47 4.16
C PHE A 124 -15.88 -16.93 5.61
N HIS A 125 -15.22 -18.03 6.00
CA HIS A 125 -15.40 -18.61 7.32
C HIS A 125 -14.76 -17.77 8.43
N ALA A 126 -13.62 -17.11 8.18
CA ALA A 126 -13.00 -16.18 9.12
C ALA A 126 -13.88 -14.95 9.37
N HIS A 127 -14.47 -14.37 8.32
CA HIS A 127 -15.39 -13.25 8.48
C HIS A 127 -16.65 -13.67 9.24
N LYS A 128 -17.22 -14.84 8.95
CA LYS A 128 -18.41 -15.35 9.64
C LYS A 128 -18.18 -15.67 11.12
N LYS A 129 -17.01 -16.25 11.45
CA LYS A 129 -16.68 -16.70 12.82
C LYS A 129 -16.12 -15.58 13.69
N PHE A 130 -15.24 -14.74 13.13
CA PHE A 130 -14.46 -13.75 13.88
C PHE A 130 -14.70 -12.31 13.43
N GLY A 131 -15.37 -12.07 12.31
CA GLY A 131 -15.51 -10.73 11.73
C GLY A 131 -14.21 -10.19 11.11
N VAL A 132 -13.25 -11.06 10.81
CA VAL A 132 -11.95 -10.69 10.24
C VAL A 132 -11.98 -10.84 8.72
N CYS A 133 -11.50 -9.85 7.99
CA CYS A 133 -11.49 -9.85 6.53
C CYS A 133 -10.09 -10.14 5.99
N LEU A 134 -9.92 -11.24 5.26
CA LEU A 134 -8.64 -11.62 4.64
C LEU A 134 -8.51 -10.96 3.26
N ILE A 135 -7.35 -10.36 2.97
CA ILE A 135 -7.13 -9.50 1.78
C ILE A 135 -6.07 -10.10 0.86
N GLY A 136 -5.07 -10.77 1.43
CA GLY A 136 -3.97 -11.30 0.64
C GLY A 136 -3.11 -12.28 1.40
N VAL A 137 -2.21 -12.92 0.67
CA VAL A 137 -1.27 -13.91 1.18
C VAL A 137 0.11 -13.67 0.57
N ARG A 138 1.16 -13.93 1.34
CA ARG A 138 2.53 -13.99 0.85
C ARG A 138 3.12 -15.34 1.26
N LYS A 139 3.59 -16.10 0.26
CA LYS A 139 4.33 -17.34 0.48
C LYS A 139 5.71 -17.03 1.06
N GLU A 140 6.27 -17.94 1.84
CA GLU A 140 7.62 -17.79 2.38
C GLU A 140 8.68 -17.67 1.26
N ASP A 141 8.56 -18.49 0.22
CA ASP A 141 9.49 -18.50 -0.91
C ASP A 141 9.41 -17.25 -1.79
N ASN A 142 8.28 -16.52 -1.74
CA ASN A 142 8.02 -15.39 -2.62
C ASN A 142 7.89 -14.08 -1.85
N LYS A 143 8.71 -13.09 -2.23
CA LYS A 143 8.62 -11.75 -1.63
C LYS A 143 7.35 -10.98 -2.03
N ASN A 144 6.67 -11.42 -3.10
CA ASN A 144 5.49 -10.74 -3.62
C ASN A 144 4.24 -11.05 -2.77
N ILE A 145 3.48 -10.01 -2.48
CA ILE A 145 2.17 -10.11 -1.82
C ILE A 145 1.11 -10.35 -2.89
N LEU A 146 0.35 -11.43 -2.77
CA LEU A 146 -0.77 -11.73 -3.65
C LEU A 146 -2.05 -11.18 -3.03
N LEU A 147 -2.71 -10.25 -3.73
CA LEU A 147 -3.99 -9.68 -3.30
C LEU A 147 -5.13 -10.52 -3.87
N ASN A 148 -6.02 -10.99 -2.99
CA ASN A 148 -7.19 -11.81 -3.29
C ASN A 148 -6.90 -12.94 -4.31
N PRO A 149 -6.02 -13.91 -3.97
CA PRO A 149 -5.78 -15.03 -4.86
C PRO A 149 -7.06 -15.86 -5.07
N GLY A 150 -7.22 -16.40 -6.28
CA GLY A 150 -8.40 -17.16 -6.67
C GLY A 150 -8.58 -18.48 -5.91
N PRO A 151 -9.67 -19.22 -6.19
CA PRO A 151 -10.00 -20.47 -5.48
C PRO A 151 -8.97 -21.59 -5.68
N GLN A 152 -8.12 -21.48 -6.71
CA GLN A 152 -7.01 -22.41 -6.97
C GLN A 152 -5.87 -22.28 -5.96
N TYR A 153 -5.78 -21.15 -5.24
CA TYR A 153 -4.77 -20.94 -4.22
C TYR A 153 -5.14 -21.68 -2.94
N ILE A 154 -4.29 -22.62 -2.55
CA ILE A 154 -4.40 -23.38 -1.30
C ILE A 154 -3.44 -22.80 -0.27
N MET A 155 -3.96 -22.54 0.94
CA MET A 155 -3.20 -21.96 2.04
C MET A 155 -2.27 -22.98 2.68
N SER A 156 -1.03 -22.56 2.96
CA SER A 156 -0.01 -23.35 3.65
C SER A 156 0.32 -22.79 5.04
N SER A 157 0.78 -23.63 5.97
CA SER A 157 1.17 -23.24 7.34
C SER A 157 2.20 -22.12 7.40
N THR A 158 3.14 -22.08 6.44
CA THR A 158 4.20 -21.08 6.36
C THR A 158 3.77 -19.77 5.70
N ASP A 159 2.55 -19.69 5.16
CA ASP A 159 2.07 -18.50 4.48
C ASP A 159 1.82 -17.34 5.46
N THR A 160 2.28 -16.13 5.10
CA THR A 160 1.88 -14.91 5.80
C THR A 160 0.54 -14.41 5.25
N CYS A 161 -0.48 -14.36 6.10
CA CYS A 161 -1.81 -13.86 5.80
C CYS A 161 -1.94 -12.37 6.14
N PHE A 162 -2.48 -11.57 5.22
CA PHE A 162 -2.81 -10.15 5.43
C PHE A 162 -4.31 -9.98 5.60
N TYR A 163 -4.73 -9.39 6.72
CA TYR A 163 -6.13 -9.24 7.10
C TYR A 163 -6.43 -7.86 7.67
N ILE A 164 -7.70 -7.43 7.59
CA ILE A 164 -8.22 -6.24 8.25
C ILE A 164 -8.96 -6.66 9.52
N ASN A 165 -8.63 -6.01 10.63
CA ASN A 165 -9.40 -6.07 11.87
C ASN A 165 -9.14 -4.80 12.70
N ILE A 166 -10.00 -4.52 13.68
CA ILE A 166 -9.81 -3.40 14.62
C ILE A 166 -8.64 -3.63 15.58
N THR A 167 -8.38 -4.89 15.91
CA THR A 167 -7.30 -5.25 16.84
C THR A 167 -6.47 -6.38 16.28
N LYS A 168 -5.15 -6.24 16.41
CA LYS A 168 -4.20 -7.31 16.09
C LYS A 168 -4.56 -8.57 16.87
N GLU A 169 -4.51 -9.72 16.19
CA GLU A 169 -4.87 -11.01 16.77
C GLU A 169 -4.15 -11.30 18.10
N GLU A 170 -2.85 -11.00 18.18
CA GLU A 170 -2.03 -11.17 19.39
C GLU A 170 -2.56 -10.43 20.62
N ASN A 171 -3.24 -9.30 20.39
CA ASN A 171 -3.81 -8.44 21.42
C ASN A 171 -5.28 -8.77 21.71
N SER A 172 -5.91 -9.58 20.85
CA SER A 172 -7.31 -9.98 21.02
C SER A 172 -7.48 -10.83 22.30
N ALA A 173 -8.64 -10.68 22.95
CA ALA A 173 -8.94 -11.36 24.21
C ALA A 173 -8.85 -12.90 24.14
N PHE A 174 -8.95 -13.47 22.93
CA PHE A 174 -8.85 -14.91 22.68
C PHE A 174 -7.49 -15.48 23.12
N LYS A 175 -6.37 -14.85 22.75
CA LYS A 175 -5.03 -15.28 23.21
C LYS A 175 -4.82 -15.02 24.71
N LYS A 176 -5.52 -14.06 25.32
CA LYS A 176 -5.48 -13.86 26.79
C LYS A 176 -6.18 -14.99 27.55
N GLN A 177 -7.35 -15.44 27.08
CA GLN A 177 -8.06 -16.58 27.66
C GLN A 177 -7.31 -17.90 27.45
N GLU A 178 -6.71 -18.12 26.29
CA GLU A 178 -5.94 -19.33 26.01
C GLU A 178 -4.61 -19.38 26.78
N LYS A 179 -3.90 -18.23 26.93
CA LYS A 179 -2.73 -18.14 27.81
C LYS A 179 -3.11 -18.33 29.28
N GLN A 180 -4.29 -17.89 29.71
CA GLN A 180 -4.82 -18.19 31.04
C GLN A 180 -5.17 -19.69 31.21
N ARG A 181 -5.76 -20.33 30.19
CA ARG A 181 -6.01 -21.79 30.19
C ARG A 181 -4.73 -22.62 30.21
N LYS A 182 -3.73 -22.31 29.38
CA LYS A 182 -2.41 -22.99 29.39
C LYS A 182 -1.65 -22.75 30.72
N LYS A 183 -1.78 -21.56 31.35
CA LYS A 183 -1.31 -21.32 32.72
C LYS A 183 -2.04 -22.14 33.78
N HIS A 184 -3.32 -22.48 33.55
CA HIS A 184 -4.10 -23.32 34.46
C HIS A 184 -3.80 -24.81 34.28
N GLU A 185 -3.55 -25.29 33.06
CA GLU A 185 -3.13 -26.67 32.77
C GLU A 185 -1.69 -26.95 33.22
N SER A 186 -0.77 -26.00 33.06
CA SER A 186 0.61 -26.10 33.57
C SER A 186 0.73 -26.07 35.11
N LYS A 187 -0.36 -25.81 35.83
CA LYS A 187 -0.43 -25.85 37.31
C LYS A 187 -1.15 -27.08 37.88
N LEU A 188 -1.54 -28.06 37.04
CA LEU A 188 -2.33 -29.22 37.47
C LEU A 188 -1.53 -30.51 37.70
N TYR A 189 -0.20 -30.46 37.71
CA TYR A 189 0.62 -31.55 38.24
C TYR A 189 1.30 -31.10 39.55
N TYR A 190 1.07 -31.88 40.60
CA TYR A 190 1.49 -31.73 42.01
C TYR A 190 0.63 -30.85 42.93
N HIS A 191 -0.46 -31.41 43.47
CA HIS A 191 -0.53 -31.86 44.87
C HIS A 191 -1.91 -32.44 45.21
N GLY A 192 -1.90 -33.59 45.89
CA GLY A 192 -3.09 -34.24 46.40
C GLY A 192 -3.71 -33.54 47.61
N THR A 193 -4.97 -33.90 47.83
CA THR A 193 -5.76 -33.84 49.06
C THR A 193 -6.12 -32.48 49.67
N SER A 194 -7.44 -32.23 49.65
CA SER A 194 -8.24 -31.59 50.68
C SER A 194 -8.12 -30.07 50.91
N ARG A 195 -9.22 -29.35 50.60
CA ARG A 195 -10.02 -28.48 51.48
C ARG A 195 -10.57 -27.26 50.73
N LEU A 196 -11.90 -27.19 50.65
CA LEU A 196 -12.64 -25.96 50.39
C LEU A 196 -12.39 -24.95 51.53
N PRO A 197 -12.39 -23.64 51.24
CA PRO A 197 -13.38 -22.76 51.88
C PRO A 197 -13.94 -21.72 50.89
N VAL A 198 -15.26 -21.63 50.73
CA VAL A 198 -16.23 -20.77 51.46
C VAL A 198 -15.98 -19.26 51.27
N HIS A 199 -17.00 -18.62 50.68
CA HIS A 199 -17.19 -17.19 50.43
C HIS A 199 -16.84 -16.26 51.61
N SER A 200 -16.35 -15.05 51.28
CA SER A 200 -16.73 -13.83 52.03
C SER A 200 -16.73 -12.59 51.13
N ILE A 201 -17.93 -12.04 50.95
CA ILE A 201 -18.21 -10.65 50.55
C ILE A 201 -18.00 -9.76 51.78
N ILE A 202 -17.45 -8.55 51.60
CA ILE A 202 -17.53 -7.27 52.38
C ILE A 202 -16.30 -6.44 51.93
N ALA A 203 -16.44 -5.45 51.05
CA ALA A 203 -16.85 -4.04 51.24
C ALA A 203 -15.77 -3.10 51.83
N SER A 204 -15.50 -2.04 51.05
CA SER A 204 -15.31 -0.64 51.49
C SER A 204 -13.91 -0.06 51.80
N MET A 205 -13.63 1.05 51.08
CA MET A 205 -13.02 2.33 51.53
C MET A 205 -11.51 2.43 51.81
N GLY A 206 -10.84 3.11 50.87
CA GLY A 206 -10.06 4.34 51.10
C GLY A 206 -8.83 4.29 52.00
N SER A 207 -7.65 4.51 51.42
CA SER A 207 -6.51 5.19 52.07
C SER A 207 -5.49 5.60 51.01
N VAL A 208 -5.21 6.90 50.97
CA VAL A 208 -4.12 7.54 50.22
C VAL A 208 -2.88 7.46 51.11
N ALA A 209 -1.72 7.10 50.58
CA ALA A 209 -0.44 7.40 51.23
C ALA A 209 0.68 7.50 50.19
N ILE A 210 1.20 8.73 50.09
CA ILE A 210 2.53 9.07 49.59
C ILE A 210 3.54 8.61 50.65
N ASP A 211 4.68 8.06 50.24
CA ASP A 211 5.88 8.18 51.06
C ASP A 211 7.09 8.57 50.20
N LEU A 212 7.80 9.54 50.74
CA LEU A 212 8.88 10.33 50.16
C LEU A 212 10.09 10.06 51.07
N GLN A 213 11.17 9.51 50.52
CA GLN A 213 12.46 9.50 51.21
C GLN A 213 13.50 10.22 50.35
N ASP A 214 13.85 11.41 50.84
CA ASP A 214 15.01 12.21 50.47
C ASP A 214 16.12 11.94 51.49
N THR A 215 17.36 11.81 51.02
CA THR A 215 18.57 12.15 51.79
C THR A 215 19.79 12.21 50.87
N GLY A 216 20.29 13.43 50.62
CA GLY A 216 21.74 13.70 50.63
C GLY A 216 22.43 14.04 49.31
N CYS A 217 22.42 15.33 48.95
CA CYS A 217 23.25 15.96 47.91
C CYS A 217 24.71 16.19 48.39
N ARG A 218 25.71 16.08 47.49
CA ARG A 218 26.80 17.09 47.32
C ARG A 218 27.66 16.90 46.04
N THR A 219 27.56 17.94 45.19
CA THR A 219 28.60 18.68 44.42
C THR A 219 29.37 18.07 43.23
N SER A 220 29.00 18.56 42.04
CA SER A 220 29.80 19.45 41.15
C SER A 220 31.23 19.05 40.73
N SER A 221 31.41 18.68 39.46
CA SER A 221 32.32 19.35 38.51
C SER A 221 32.31 18.66 37.13
N GLY A 222 31.98 19.40 36.07
CA GLY A 222 32.50 19.10 34.71
C GLY A 222 33.96 19.60 34.60
N PRO A 223 34.64 19.56 33.42
CA PRO A 223 34.02 19.60 32.08
C PRO A 223 34.80 18.86 30.93
N THR A 224 34.22 18.93 29.72
CA THR A 224 34.85 19.12 28.40
C THR A 224 35.66 18.03 27.66
N LEU A 225 35.21 17.81 26.42
CA LEU A 225 35.81 17.15 25.25
C LEU A 225 37.11 17.81 24.75
N ALA A 226 38.07 17.02 24.26
CA ALA A 226 39.09 17.50 23.32
C ALA A 226 39.60 16.38 22.37
N LEU A 227 39.89 16.77 21.12
CA LEU A 227 40.45 15.99 19.99
C LEU A 227 41.97 15.80 20.11
N PRO A 228 42.58 14.77 19.47
CA PRO A 228 44.00 14.79 19.13
C PRO A 228 44.29 15.29 17.70
N SER A 229 45.47 15.91 17.61
CA SER A 229 46.11 16.69 16.53
C SER A 229 46.57 15.88 15.31
N GLU A 230 46.70 16.59 14.19
CA GLU A 230 47.38 16.18 12.95
C GLU A 230 48.86 15.78 13.14
N GLY A 231 49.30 14.87 12.27
CA GLY A 231 50.70 14.60 11.95
C GLY A 231 50.79 13.80 10.63
N GLY A 232 51.27 14.42 9.56
CA GLY A 232 51.22 13.87 8.19
C GLY A 232 52.50 13.18 7.70
N ARG A 233 52.38 12.44 6.59
CA ARG A 233 53.16 12.54 5.33
C ARG A 233 52.88 11.34 4.39
N GLU A 234 52.89 11.67 3.09
CA GLU A 234 53.04 10.83 1.89
C GLU A 234 51.85 10.02 1.33
N GLY A 235 51.61 10.22 0.03
CA GLY A 235 50.85 9.30 -0.82
C GLY A 235 49.80 9.92 -1.74
N ARG A 236 50.21 10.68 -2.77
CA ARG A 236 49.35 10.94 -3.95
C ARG A 236 49.07 9.61 -4.66
N ARG A 237 47.80 9.23 -4.88
CA ARG A 237 47.33 8.47 -6.06
C ARG A 237 45.78 8.51 -6.18
N PRO A 238 45.25 8.32 -7.41
CA PRO A 238 44.06 9.01 -7.90
C PRO A 238 42.72 8.30 -7.64
N SER A 239 41.68 9.14 -7.75
CA SER A 239 40.26 8.86 -7.88
C SER A 239 39.94 7.96 -9.09
N ILE A 240 38.83 7.23 -8.96
CA ILE A 240 38.10 6.41 -9.96
C ILE A 240 38.47 4.91 -9.97
N ALA A 241 37.56 4.11 -9.42
CA ALA A 241 37.40 2.68 -9.68
C ALA A 241 36.21 2.48 -10.65
N PRO A 242 36.18 1.38 -11.44
CA PRO A 242 35.46 1.31 -12.70
C PRO A 242 33.95 1.22 -12.51
N VAL A 243 33.22 1.91 -13.37
CA VAL A 243 31.78 1.68 -13.61
C VAL A 243 31.62 0.23 -14.05
N LEU A 244 30.86 -0.56 -13.29
CA LEU A 244 30.46 -1.89 -13.73
C LEU A 244 29.64 -1.73 -15.01
N GLU A 245 30.12 -2.38 -16.07
CA GLU A 245 29.46 -2.45 -17.35
C GLU A 245 28.07 -3.07 -17.23
N VAL A 246 27.17 -2.49 -18.02
CA VAL A 246 25.79 -2.90 -18.24
C VAL A 246 25.80 -4.33 -18.75
N ALA A 247 25.28 -5.26 -17.95
CA ALA A 247 24.97 -6.60 -18.44
C ALA A 247 23.73 -6.53 -19.32
N ASP A 248 23.89 -7.10 -20.51
CA ASP A 248 22.97 -7.11 -21.62
C ASP A 248 21.56 -7.64 -21.29
N SER A 249 20.59 -6.99 -21.92
CA SER A 249 19.20 -7.35 -22.02
C SER A 249 18.99 -8.63 -22.85
N SER A 250 19.25 -9.81 -22.29
CA SER A 250 18.94 -11.08 -22.96
C SER A 250 18.64 -12.29 -22.06
N SER A 251 18.19 -12.09 -20.82
CA SER A 251 17.76 -13.20 -19.96
C SER A 251 16.44 -12.95 -19.23
N LEU A 252 15.45 -12.37 -19.93
CA LEU A 252 14.05 -12.57 -19.58
C LEU A 252 13.66 -13.95 -20.12
N GLN A 253 13.84 -14.98 -19.31
CA GLN A 253 13.13 -16.23 -19.51
C GLN A 253 11.63 -15.91 -19.57
N THR A 254 11.06 -16.25 -20.71
CA THR A 254 9.64 -16.35 -20.98
C THR A 254 8.98 -17.22 -19.91
N CYS A 255 8.55 -16.60 -18.81
CA CYS A 255 7.58 -17.18 -17.90
C CYS A 255 6.23 -17.15 -18.60
N ASP A 256 5.91 -18.29 -19.20
CA ASP A 256 4.65 -18.65 -19.83
C ASP A 256 3.53 -18.74 -18.78
N LEU A 257 3.13 -17.58 -18.25
CA LEU A 257 1.99 -17.41 -17.32
C LEU A 257 0.78 -16.77 -18.02
N LEU A 258 0.63 -17.01 -19.32
CA LEU A 258 -0.58 -16.63 -20.06
C LEU A 258 -1.55 -17.81 -20.12
N SER A 259 -2.10 -18.14 -18.96
CA SER A 259 -3.34 -18.93 -18.86
C SER A 259 -4.12 -18.48 -17.63
N ASP A 260 -4.38 -17.18 -17.56
CA ASP A 260 -5.43 -16.64 -16.70
C ASP A 260 -6.65 -16.37 -17.59
N GLN A 261 -7.29 -17.46 -18.02
CA GLN A 261 -8.65 -17.40 -18.55
C GLN A 261 -9.57 -17.20 -17.35
N SER A 262 -9.72 -15.94 -16.91
CA SER A 262 -10.85 -15.58 -16.06
C SER A 262 -12.12 -15.78 -16.89
N GLU A 263 -12.88 -16.81 -16.54
CA GLU A 263 -14.20 -17.13 -17.09
C GLU A 263 -15.18 -16.00 -16.75
N ASP A 264 -15.24 -14.96 -17.58
CA ASP A 264 -16.36 -14.02 -17.64
C ASP A 264 -16.69 -13.58 -19.08
N GLU A 265 -16.21 -14.34 -20.07
CA GLU A 265 -16.59 -14.23 -21.49
C GLU A 265 -17.64 -15.31 -21.82
N THR A 266 -18.77 -15.30 -21.12
CA THR A 266 -19.97 -16.03 -21.57
C THR A 266 -21.20 -15.15 -21.45
N THR A 267 -21.24 -14.07 -22.24
CA THR A 267 -22.50 -13.57 -22.78
C THR A 267 -22.57 -13.97 -24.26
N PRO A 268 -23.51 -14.82 -24.67
CA PRO A 268 -23.75 -15.08 -26.08
C PRO A 268 -24.45 -13.85 -26.70
N SER A 269 -24.11 -13.56 -27.95
CA SER A 269 -24.60 -12.45 -28.79
C SER A 269 -24.18 -11.04 -28.35
N ASP A 270 -23.12 -10.51 -28.98
CA ASP A 270 -22.93 -9.07 -29.23
C ASP A 270 -21.86 -8.87 -30.32
N GLU A 271 -21.85 -9.70 -31.37
CA GLU A 271 -21.10 -9.43 -32.61
C GLU A 271 -21.78 -8.37 -33.50
N GLU A 272 -22.80 -7.68 -33.00
CA GLU A 272 -23.45 -6.60 -33.75
C GLU A 272 -23.17 -5.23 -33.13
N VAL A 273 -22.29 -4.50 -33.83
CA VAL A 273 -22.25 -3.04 -33.94
C VAL A 273 -21.63 -2.27 -32.77
N CYS A 274 -20.32 -2.40 -32.63
CA CYS A 274 -19.46 -1.25 -32.28
C CYS A 274 -18.40 -1.05 -33.37
N ALA A 275 -18.85 -0.54 -34.53
CA ALA A 275 -17.96 0.15 -35.44
C ALA A 275 -17.46 1.43 -34.73
N GLY A 276 -16.30 1.34 -34.08
CA GLY A 276 -15.71 2.48 -33.37
C GLY A 276 -14.51 2.07 -32.54
N LEU A 277 -13.34 2.04 -33.19
CA LEU A 277 -12.00 1.81 -32.62
C LEU A 277 -11.84 0.47 -31.88
N GLU A 278 -11.30 -0.51 -32.59
CA GLU A 278 -10.82 -1.73 -31.96
C GLU A 278 -9.63 -1.37 -31.04
N TYR A 279 -9.70 -1.78 -29.77
CA TYR A 279 -8.60 -1.59 -28.81
C TYR A 279 -7.74 -2.85 -28.76
N ALA A 280 -6.43 -2.68 -28.91
CA ALA A 280 -5.43 -3.71 -28.66
C ALA A 280 -5.07 -3.72 -27.17
N LYS A 281 -4.93 -4.90 -26.57
CA LYS A 281 -4.41 -4.99 -25.19
C LYS A 281 -2.88 -5.06 -25.25
N GLY A 282 -2.19 -4.18 -24.53
CA GLY A 282 -0.73 -4.08 -24.61
C GLY A 282 -0.13 -3.22 -23.50
N TYR A 283 1.20 -3.23 -23.41
CA TYR A 283 1.92 -2.28 -22.56
C TYR A 283 2.14 -0.97 -23.32
N PRO A 284 1.87 0.20 -22.70
CA PRO A 284 2.17 1.48 -23.33
C PRO A 284 3.64 1.53 -23.80
N PRO A 285 3.91 1.87 -25.07
CA PRO A 285 5.26 1.78 -25.63
C PRO A 285 6.22 2.84 -25.06
N TYR A 286 5.69 3.91 -24.46
CA TYR A 286 6.47 4.99 -23.89
C TYR A 286 6.12 5.17 -22.41
N SER A 287 7.10 4.96 -21.53
CA SER A 287 7.02 5.38 -20.13
C SER A 287 7.57 6.80 -19.98
N PRO A 288 6.84 7.71 -19.31
CA PRO A 288 7.26 9.09 -19.18
C PRO A 288 8.46 9.30 -18.24
N TYR A 289 8.75 8.33 -17.38
CA TYR A 289 9.86 8.38 -16.44
C TYR A 289 10.42 6.98 -16.15
N ILE A 290 11.66 6.94 -15.66
CA ILE A 290 12.36 5.70 -15.31
C ILE A 290 11.81 5.16 -13.99
N GLY A 291 11.50 3.86 -13.95
CA GLY A 291 10.96 3.20 -12.75
C GLY A 291 9.43 3.21 -12.65
N SER A 292 8.72 3.59 -13.71
CA SER A 292 7.28 3.34 -13.84
C SER A 292 6.99 1.84 -13.88
N SER A 293 5.98 1.37 -13.16
CA SER A 293 5.49 -0.01 -13.28
C SER A 293 4.70 -0.17 -14.59
N PRO A 294 5.08 -1.09 -15.49
CA PRO A 294 4.33 -1.33 -16.71
C PRO A 294 3.00 -2.01 -16.36
N THR A 295 1.90 -1.38 -16.77
CA THR A 295 0.55 -1.93 -16.61
C THR A 295 -0.02 -2.27 -17.98
N PHE A 296 -0.67 -3.42 -18.08
CA PHE A 296 -1.33 -3.84 -19.31
C PHE A 296 -2.61 -3.00 -19.50
N CYS A 297 -2.74 -2.31 -20.62
CA CYS A 297 -3.78 -1.32 -20.88
C CYS A 297 -4.49 -1.57 -22.22
N HIS A 298 -5.66 -0.95 -22.38
CA HIS A 298 -6.33 -0.84 -23.67
C HIS A 298 -5.68 0.28 -24.49
N LEU A 299 -4.97 -0.10 -25.55
CA LEU A 299 -4.25 0.78 -26.45
C LEU A 299 -4.97 0.90 -27.79
N LEU A 300 -4.71 2.00 -28.49
CA LEU A 300 -5.12 2.17 -29.88
C LEU A 300 -4.13 1.46 -30.81
N HIS A 301 -4.63 0.88 -31.90
CA HIS A 301 -3.79 0.24 -32.91
C HIS A 301 -2.84 1.23 -33.59
N GLU A 302 -3.35 2.42 -33.88
CA GLU A 302 -2.57 3.50 -34.50
C GLU A 302 -2.33 4.64 -33.50
N LYS A 303 -1.14 5.24 -33.58
CA LYS A 303 -0.77 6.38 -32.75
C LYS A 303 -1.57 7.60 -33.19
N VAL A 304 -2.37 8.14 -32.27
CA VAL A 304 -3.13 9.37 -32.50
C VAL A 304 -2.18 10.57 -32.62
N PRO A 305 -2.31 11.40 -33.67
CA PRO A 305 -1.47 12.59 -33.83
C PRO A 305 -1.82 13.64 -32.77
N PHE A 306 -0.84 14.44 -32.36
CA PHE A 306 -1.00 15.43 -31.27
C PHE A 306 -2.13 16.44 -31.51
N CYS A 307 -2.42 16.79 -32.78
CA CYS A 307 -3.50 17.70 -33.12
C CYS A 307 -4.89 17.15 -32.73
N CYS A 308 -5.10 15.84 -32.74
CA CYS A 308 -6.37 15.20 -32.36
C CYS A 308 -6.56 15.09 -30.84
N LEU A 309 -5.52 15.31 -30.04
CA LEU A 309 -5.62 15.32 -28.58
C LEU A 309 -6.17 16.65 -28.05
N ARG A 310 -6.06 17.73 -28.83
CA ARG A 310 -6.56 19.05 -28.47
C ARG A 310 -8.03 19.16 -28.89
N LEU A 311 -8.89 19.52 -27.94
CA LEU A 311 -10.32 19.70 -28.20
C LEU A 311 -10.65 21.13 -28.66
N ASP A 312 -9.92 22.13 -28.14
CA ASP A 312 -10.15 23.57 -28.40
C ASP A 312 -10.06 24.00 -29.87
N LYS A 313 -9.37 23.23 -30.72
CA LYS A 313 -9.22 23.55 -32.15
C LYS A 313 -9.47 22.31 -32.98
N GLY A 314 -10.38 22.43 -33.95
CA GLY A 314 -10.54 21.43 -35.00
C GLY A 314 -9.23 21.23 -35.78
N CYS A 315 -9.01 20.01 -36.25
CA CYS A 315 -7.87 19.65 -37.10
C CYS A 315 -8.37 18.97 -38.38
N GLN A 316 -7.46 18.72 -39.33
CA GLN A 316 -7.81 18.06 -40.61
C GLN A 316 -8.38 16.64 -40.42
N HIS A 317 -8.11 15.99 -39.29
CA HIS A 317 -8.63 14.66 -38.96
C HIS A 317 -10.02 14.70 -38.30
N ASN A 318 -10.33 15.75 -37.52
CA ASN A 318 -11.59 15.92 -36.80
C ASN A 318 -11.92 17.41 -36.65
N TYR A 319 -13.07 17.82 -37.19
CA TYR A 319 -13.53 19.22 -37.23
C TYR A 319 -14.33 19.65 -35.99
N TYR A 320 -14.30 18.87 -34.90
CA TYR A 320 -15.05 19.15 -33.69
C TYR A 320 -14.27 20.10 -32.77
N GLU A 321 -14.89 21.22 -32.41
CA GLU A 321 -14.32 22.24 -31.49
C GLU A 321 -14.81 22.07 -30.04
N ASP A 322 -15.94 21.39 -29.85
CA ASP A 322 -16.52 21.15 -28.54
C ASP A 322 -16.44 19.66 -28.16
N ALA A 323 -16.11 19.38 -26.90
CA ALA A 323 -16.16 18.04 -26.34
C ALA A 323 -17.55 17.36 -26.48
N LYS A 324 -18.62 18.16 -26.53
CA LYS A 324 -20.00 17.66 -26.75
C LYS A 324 -20.19 17.11 -28.17
N ALA A 325 -19.52 17.68 -29.16
CA ALA A 325 -19.66 17.27 -30.56
C ALA A 325 -19.06 15.88 -30.83
N TYR A 326 -18.14 15.42 -29.98
CA TYR A 326 -17.59 14.06 -30.02
C TYR A 326 -18.59 12.96 -29.64
N GLY A 327 -19.76 13.31 -29.06
CA GLY A 327 -20.84 12.36 -28.81
C GLY A 327 -20.43 11.20 -27.87
N PHE A 328 -19.63 11.48 -26.84
CA PHE A 328 -19.15 10.45 -25.92
C PHE A 328 -20.31 9.66 -25.29
N LYS A 329 -20.23 8.32 -25.40
CA LYS A 329 -21.26 7.40 -24.86
C LYS A 329 -21.32 7.40 -23.33
N ASN A 330 -20.14 7.40 -22.69
CA ASN A 330 -19.99 7.31 -21.24
C ASN A 330 -19.76 8.69 -20.60
N LYS A 331 -19.98 8.78 -19.29
CA LYS A 331 -19.76 10.02 -18.52
C LYS A 331 -18.30 10.45 -18.62
N LEU A 332 -18.07 11.74 -18.85
CA LEU A 332 -16.73 12.30 -18.95
C LEU A 332 -16.11 12.49 -17.56
N ILE A 333 -14.82 12.22 -17.47
CA ILE A 333 -13.96 12.59 -16.35
C ILE A 333 -13.15 13.81 -16.77
N ILE A 334 -13.25 14.91 -16.01
CA ILE A 334 -12.48 16.13 -16.26
C ILE A 334 -11.47 16.30 -15.14
N VAL A 335 -10.20 16.47 -15.50
CA VAL A 335 -9.10 16.70 -14.55
C VAL A 335 -8.51 18.07 -14.81
N ALA A 336 -8.51 18.94 -13.80
CA ALA A 336 -7.85 20.23 -13.86
C ALA A 336 -6.45 20.14 -13.22
N ALA A 337 -5.42 20.63 -13.91
CA ALA A 337 -4.06 20.68 -13.41
C ALA A 337 -3.30 21.88 -13.99
N GLU A 338 -2.29 22.38 -13.28
CA GLU A 338 -1.50 23.54 -13.72
C GLU A 338 -0.63 23.22 -14.95
N THR A 339 -0.06 22.01 -15.02
CA THR A 339 0.82 21.54 -16.11
C THR A 339 0.61 20.06 -16.39
N ALA A 340 0.91 19.62 -17.62
CA ALA A 340 0.95 18.21 -17.97
C ALA A 340 2.20 17.50 -17.39
N GLY A 341 2.20 17.26 -16.08
CA GLY A 341 3.29 16.55 -15.40
C GLY A 341 3.25 15.03 -15.58
N ASN A 342 4.39 14.37 -15.39
CA ASN A 342 4.51 12.91 -15.44
C ASN A 342 3.64 12.18 -14.42
N GLY A 343 3.23 12.84 -13.33
CA GLY A 343 2.23 12.31 -12.40
C GLY A 343 0.86 12.01 -13.02
N LEU A 344 0.42 12.78 -14.04
CA LEU A 344 -0.86 12.55 -14.72
C LEU A 344 -0.88 11.23 -15.50
N TYR A 345 0.26 10.71 -15.91
CA TYR A 345 0.34 9.37 -16.48
C TYR A 345 -0.19 8.32 -15.48
N ASN A 346 0.18 8.45 -14.20
CA ASN A 346 -0.29 7.57 -13.13
C ASN A 346 -1.78 7.75 -12.79
N PHE A 347 -2.38 8.85 -13.21
CA PHE A 347 -3.84 9.01 -13.18
C PHE A 347 -4.53 8.20 -14.29
N ILE A 348 -3.97 8.21 -15.50
CA ILE A 348 -4.60 7.59 -16.68
C ILE A 348 -4.47 6.07 -16.67
N VAL A 349 -3.31 5.54 -16.28
CA VAL A 349 -2.99 4.10 -16.29
C VAL A 349 -4.07 3.23 -15.62
N PRO A 350 -4.46 3.44 -14.34
CA PRO A 350 -5.47 2.61 -13.69
C PRO A 350 -6.86 2.74 -14.33
N LEU A 351 -7.19 3.87 -14.98
CA LEU A 351 -8.46 4.08 -15.68
C LEU A 351 -8.52 3.33 -17.03
N ARG A 352 -7.37 2.97 -17.60
CA ARG A 352 -7.25 2.29 -18.91
C ARG A 352 -6.72 0.86 -18.80
N ALA A 353 -6.60 0.32 -17.60
CA ALA A 353 -6.05 -1.02 -17.35
C ALA A 353 -6.91 -2.13 -17.98
N TYR A 354 -6.27 -3.26 -18.31
CA TYR A 354 -6.89 -4.37 -19.04
C TYR A 354 -8.07 -5.04 -18.31
N TYR A 355 -8.01 -5.08 -16.98
CA TYR A 355 -9.05 -5.66 -16.12
C TYR A 355 -10.34 -4.82 -16.10
N ARG A 356 -10.34 -3.66 -16.78
CA ARG A 356 -11.51 -2.82 -16.97
C ARG A 356 -12.27 -3.28 -18.22
N PRO A 357 -13.59 -3.50 -18.15
CA PRO A 357 -14.37 -3.82 -19.33
C PRO A 357 -14.41 -2.64 -20.31
N LYS A 358 -14.30 -2.92 -21.62
CA LYS A 358 -14.24 -1.89 -22.68
C LYS A 358 -15.47 -0.98 -22.67
N LYS A 359 -16.65 -1.54 -22.35
CA LYS A 359 -17.94 -0.81 -22.31
C LYS A 359 -17.97 0.26 -21.18
N GLU A 360 -17.18 0.12 -20.12
CA GLU A 360 -17.15 1.06 -18.97
C GLU A 360 -16.01 2.08 -19.02
N LEU A 361 -15.29 2.16 -20.16
CA LEU A 361 -14.22 3.12 -20.33
C LEU A 361 -14.80 4.53 -20.43
N ASN A 362 -14.51 5.37 -19.44
CA ASN A 362 -14.92 6.77 -19.43
C ASN A 362 -13.92 7.62 -20.24
N PRO A 363 -14.37 8.58 -21.07
CA PRO A 363 -13.50 9.58 -21.67
C PRO A 363 -12.86 10.45 -20.59
N ILE A 364 -11.61 10.86 -20.81
CA ILE A 364 -10.84 11.72 -19.88
C ILE A 364 -10.46 12.98 -20.63
N VAL A 365 -10.80 14.14 -20.06
CA VAL A 365 -10.43 15.46 -20.57
C VAL A 365 -9.50 16.12 -19.56
N LEU A 366 -8.31 16.51 -20.01
CA LEU A 366 -7.34 17.23 -19.20
C LEU A 366 -7.49 18.74 -19.48
N LEU A 367 -7.90 19.49 -18.47
CA LEU A 367 -7.93 20.95 -18.48
C LEU A 367 -6.61 21.45 -17.88
N LEU A 368 -5.78 22.07 -18.70
CA LEU A 368 -4.44 22.51 -18.33
C LEU A 368 -4.35 24.03 -18.40
N ASP A 369 -3.83 24.64 -17.33
CA ASP A 369 -3.59 26.10 -17.32
C ASP A 369 -2.42 26.48 -18.25
N ASN A 370 -1.37 25.65 -18.24
CA ASN A 370 -0.22 25.79 -19.12
C ASN A 370 -0.20 24.65 -20.15
N PRO A 371 -0.06 24.98 -21.45
CA PRO A 371 -0.08 24.01 -22.55
C PRO A 371 1.13 23.06 -22.57
#